data_AF-A0A1Z9PMJ1-F1
#
_entry.id   AF-A0A1Z9PMJ1-F1
#
_cell.length_a   1.000
_cell.length_b   1.000
_cell.length_c   1.000
_cell.angle_alpha   90.00
_cell.angle_beta   90.00
_cell.angle_gamma   90.00
#
_symmetry.space_group_name_H-M   'P 1'
#
loop_
_entity.id
_entity.type
_entity.pdbx_description
1 polymer ?
#
loop_
_entity_poly.entity_id
_entity_poly.type
_entity_poly.pdbx_seq_one_letter_code
_entity_poly.pdbx_strand_id
1 'polypeptide(L)'
;MQEQMGLPVEEDKIPPGYEDLPTIAVDAMNTFNQLGDRAYPDIGYVGKDYTNLNHFMQLYEIDDKEFFLHILTWLDSRAIKQSQEQLKREHEKLKRKSNVGKRS
;
A
#
# COMPACT_ATOMS: atom_id res chain seq x y z
N MET A 1 13.53 -16.30 13.23
CA MET A 1 13.45 -17.79 13.31
C MET A 1 14.80 -18.50 13.07
N GLN A 2 15.90 -17.81 12.70
CA GLN A 2 17.25 -18.43 12.61
C GLN A 2 18.04 -18.34 13.93
N GLU A 3 17.88 -17.27 14.72
CA GLU A 3 18.53 -17.10 16.03
C GLU A 3 18.10 -18.15 17.08
N GLN A 4 16.83 -18.57 17.07
CA GLN A 4 16.35 -19.65 17.95
C GLN A 4 16.90 -21.04 17.56
N MET A 5 17.43 -21.20 16.34
CA MET A 5 17.97 -22.48 15.84
C MET A 5 19.51 -22.52 15.84
N GLY A 6 20.20 -21.45 16.29
CA GLY A 6 21.66 -21.42 16.39
C GLY A 6 22.42 -21.43 15.06
N LEU A 7 21.74 -21.10 13.96
CA LEU A 7 22.35 -21.00 12.63
C LEU A 7 22.96 -19.61 12.43
N PRO A 8 24.12 -19.48 11.75
CA PRO A 8 24.67 -18.16 11.40
C PRO A 8 23.66 -17.42 10.51
N VAL A 9 23.51 -16.12 10.76
CA VAL A 9 22.67 -15.26 9.92
C VAL A 9 23.32 -15.17 8.55
N GLU A 10 22.73 -15.84 7.57
CA GLU A 10 23.18 -15.75 6.18
C GLU A 10 22.75 -14.38 5.66
N GLU A 11 23.68 -13.43 5.58
CA GLU A 11 23.42 -12.04 5.18
C GLU A 11 22.65 -11.94 3.84
N ASP A 12 22.95 -12.84 2.90
CA ASP A 12 22.31 -12.95 1.59
C ASP A 12 20.83 -13.41 1.64
N LYS A 13 20.40 -13.99 2.78
CA LYS A 13 19.02 -14.43 3.02
C LYS A 13 18.21 -13.44 3.87
N ILE A 14 18.83 -12.35 4.30
CA ILE A 14 18.12 -11.27 4.97
C ILE A 14 17.25 -10.58 3.91
N PRO A 15 15.92 -10.50 4.10
CA PRO A 15 15.07 -9.78 3.18
C PRO A 15 15.50 -8.29 3.17
N PRO A 16 15.52 -7.64 1.99
CA PRO A 16 15.91 -6.24 1.89
C PRO A 16 15.02 -5.39 2.79
N GLY A 17 15.67 -4.54 3.58
CA GLY A 17 15.05 -3.57 4.46
C GLY A 17 14.61 -2.31 3.70
N TYR A 18 13.98 -1.39 4.43
CA TYR A 18 13.61 -0.09 3.88
C TYR A 18 14.83 0.74 3.46
N GLU A 19 15.95 0.56 4.17
CA GLU A 19 17.23 1.24 3.94
C GLU A 19 17.96 0.74 2.68
N ASP A 20 17.62 -0.47 2.20
CA ASP A 20 18.22 -1.06 0.99
C ASP A 20 17.52 -0.61 -0.30
N LEU A 21 16.43 0.16 -0.17
CA LEU A 21 15.67 0.65 -1.32
C LEU A 21 16.30 1.90 -1.91
N PRO A 22 16.19 2.10 -3.23
CA PRO A 22 16.57 3.36 -3.85
C PRO A 22 15.82 4.54 -3.23
N THR A 23 16.49 5.68 -3.08
CA THR A 23 15.92 6.90 -2.49
C THR A 23 14.60 7.30 -3.17
N ILE A 24 14.51 7.19 -4.49
CA ILE A 24 13.29 7.49 -5.24
C ILE A 24 12.09 6.61 -4.84
N ALA A 25 12.33 5.35 -4.45
CA ALA A 25 11.27 4.45 -3.98
C ALA A 25 10.83 4.79 -2.56
N VAL A 26 11.78 5.16 -1.70
CA VAL A 26 11.55 5.68 -0.35
C VAL A 26 10.71 6.98 -0.42
N ASP A 27 11.11 7.93 -1.27
CA ASP A 27 10.42 9.19 -1.46
C ASP A 27 9.02 9.02 -2.08
N ALA A 28 8.87 8.09 -3.01
CA ALA A 28 7.58 7.75 -3.59
C ALA A 28 6.65 7.15 -2.53
N MET A 29 7.14 6.25 -1.67
CA MET A 29 6.34 5.71 -0.55
C MET A 29 5.95 6.80 0.45
N ASN A 30 6.88 7.67 0.81
CA ASN A 30 6.62 8.78 1.72
C ASN A 30 5.60 9.76 1.13
N THR A 31 5.73 10.07 -0.16
CA THR A 31 4.77 10.90 -0.89
C THR A 31 3.41 10.23 -0.93
N PHE A 32 3.35 8.94 -1.30
CA PHE A 32 2.10 8.17 -1.33
C PHE A 32 1.36 8.24 0.02
N ASN A 33 2.07 8.05 1.13
CA ASN A 33 1.47 8.11 2.47
C ASN A 33 1.00 9.51 2.88
N GLN A 34 1.60 10.57 2.32
CA GLN A 34 1.23 11.96 2.60
C GLN A 34 0.12 12.48 1.68
N LEU A 35 -0.03 11.93 0.48
CA LEU A 35 -1.11 12.28 -0.43
C LEU A 35 -2.46 11.84 0.15
N GLY A 36 -3.48 12.67 -0.06
CA GLY A 36 -4.84 12.40 0.40
C GLY A 36 -5.44 11.18 -0.31
N ASP A 37 -6.22 10.40 0.44
CA ASP A 37 -6.94 9.25 -0.09
C ASP A 37 -8.27 9.68 -0.71
N ARG A 38 -8.59 9.12 -1.87
CA ARG A 38 -9.93 9.20 -2.46
C ARG A 38 -10.63 7.88 -2.21
N ALA A 39 -11.62 7.89 -1.34
CA ALA A 39 -12.45 6.73 -1.03
C ALA A 39 -13.94 7.07 -1.05
N TYR A 40 -14.77 6.11 -1.47
CA TYR A 40 -16.23 6.24 -1.47
C TYR A 40 -16.88 5.10 -0.67
N PRO A 41 -18.02 5.32 -0.01
CA PRO A 41 -18.65 4.30 0.85
C PRO A 41 -18.92 2.95 0.17
N ASP A 42 -19.34 2.95 -1.10
CA ASP A 42 -19.76 1.74 -1.81
C ASP A 42 -18.63 1.05 -2.61
N ILE A 43 -17.51 1.75 -2.83
CA ILE A 43 -16.42 1.32 -3.71
C ILE A 43 -15.11 1.10 -2.92
N GLY A 44 -14.96 1.79 -1.79
CA GLY A 44 -13.73 1.81 -1.00
C GLY A 44 -12.70 2.78 -1.57
N TYR A 45 -11.42 2.47 -1.35
CA TYR A 45 -10.31 3.23 -1.88
C TYR A 45 -10.24 3.17 -3.41
N VAL A 46 -10.15 4.32 -4.06
CA VAL A 46 -10.12 4.48 -5.53
C VAL A 46 -8.78 5.04 -6.02
N GLY A 47 -7.99 5.67 -5.16
CA GLY A 47 -6.65 6.16 -5.49
C GLY A 47 -6.25 7.38 -4.65
N LYS A 48 -5.09 7.96 -4.96
CA LYS A 48 -4.62 9.21 -4.34
C LYS A 48 -5.17 10.47 -5.02
N ASP A 49 -5.24 11.54 -4.25
CA ASP A 49 -5.38 12.91 -4.75
C ASP A 49 -4.00 13.46 -5.11
N TYR A 50 -3.75 13.60 -6.42
CA TYR A 50 -2.48 14.05 -6.97
C TYR A 50 -2.35 15.58 -7.04
N THR A 51 -3.32 16.34 -6.52
CA THR A 51 -3.29 17.82 -6.54
C THR A 51 -2.00 18.39 -5.96
N ASN A 52 -1.49 17.80 -4.87
CA ASN A 52 -0.27 18.25 -4.21
C ASN A 52 1.01 17.58 -4.70
N LEU A 53 0.92 16.67 -5.68
CA LEU A 53 2.06 15.87 -6.15
C LEU A 53 3.24 16.74 -6.61
N ASN A 54 2.96 17.82 -7.36
CA ASN A 54 3.99 18.72 -7.86
C ASN A 54 4.83 19.34 -6.74
N HIS A 55 4.22 19.64 -5.58
CA HIS A 55 4.95 20.20 -4.43
C HIS A 55 5.91 19.16 -3.83
N PHE A 56 5.48 17.90 -3.73
CA PHE A 56 6.33 16.82 -3.24
C PHE A 56 7.48 16.50 -4.21
N MET A 57 7.21 16.46 -5.51
CA MET A 57 8.27 16.23 -6.52
C MET A 57 9.35 17.32 -6.49
N GLN A 58 8.97 18.57 -6.17
CA GLN A 58 9.94 19.67 -5.99
C GLN A 58 10.69 19.55 -4.66
N LEU A 59 9.99 19.20 -3.58
CA LEU A 59 10.58 19.09 -2.23
C LEU A 59 11.61 17.95 -2.14
N TYR A 60 11.37 16.83 -2.80
CA TYR A 60 12.29 15.68 -2.86
C TYR A 60 13.28 15.77 -4.03
N GLU A 61 13.28 16.87 -4.79
CA GLU A 61 14.19 17.08 -5.93
C GLU A 61 14.17 15.90 -6.92
N ILE A 62 12.98 15.41 -7.26
CA ILE A 62 12.82 14.22 -8.10
C ILE A 62 13.23 14.50 -9.54
N ASP A 63 14.36 13.93 -9.97
CA ASP A 63 14.84 13.97 -11.35
C ASP A 63 14.03 13.05 -12.28
N ASP A 64 13.90 11.78 -11.91
CA ASP A 64 13.18 10.77 -12.70
C ASP A 64 11.68 10.72 -12.33
N LYS A 65 10.94 11.67 -12.89
CA LYS A 65 9.50 11.80 -12.66
C LYS A 65 8.71 10.61 -13.20
N GLU A 66 9.17 9.98 -14.27
CA GLU A 66 8.47 8.85 -14.89
C GLU A 66 8.52 7.64 -13.97
N PHE A 67 9.72 7.30 -13.47
CA PHE A 67 9.87 6.19 -12.54
C PHE A 67 9.16 6.46 -11.21
N PHE A 68 9.24 7.69 -10.70
CA PHE A 68 8.51 8.09 -9.50
C PHE A 68 6.98 7.91 -9.63
N LEU A 69 6.39 8.41 -10.74
CA LEU A 69 4.97 8.23 -11.04
C LEU A 69 4.58 6.76 -11.23
N HIS A 70 5.48 5.96 -11.81
CA HIS A 70 5.28 4.53 -11.97
C HIS A 70 5.16 3.83 -10.62
N ILE A 71 6.04 4.14 -9.67
CA ILE A 71 6.00 3.59 -8.30
C ILE A 71 4.70 3.98 -7.60
N LEU A 72 4.30 5.26 -7.69
CA LEU A 72 3.04 5.73 -7.09
C LEU A 72 1.82 4.99 -7.66
N THR A 73 1.77 4.82 -8.98
CA THR A 73 0.69 4.10 -9.67
C THR A 73 0.65 2.63 -9.26
N TRP A 74 1.82 2.01 -9.07
CA TRP A 74 1.93 0.63 -8.59
C TRP A 74 1.42 0.48 -7.15
N LEU A 75 1.79 1.41 -6.25
CA LEU A 75 1.29 1.45 -4.87
C LEU A 75 -0.24 1.63 -4.83
N ASP A 76 -0.76 2.54 -5.65
CA ASP A 76 -2.20 2.81 -5.77
C ASP A 76 -2.96 1.56 -6.18
N SER A 77 -2.50 0.88 -7.22
CA SER A 77 -3.13 -0.33 -7.75
C SER A 77 -3.22 -1.43 -6.67
N ARG A 78 -2.18 -1.56 -5.84
CA ARG A 78 -2.14 -2.51 -4.74
C ARG A 78 -3.14 -2.14 -3.63
N ALA A 79 -3.19 -0.85 -3.26
CA ALA A 79 -4.11 -0.34 -2.25
C ALA A 79 -5.58 -0.52 -2.67
N ILE A 80 -5.91 -0.23 -3.94
CA ILE A 80 -7.25 -0.46 -4.52
C ILE A 80 -7.64 -1.93 -4.40
N LYS A 81 -6.77 -2.84 -4.84
CA LYS A 81 -7.04 -4.28 -4.79
C LYS A 81 -7.29 -4.74 -3.35
N GLN A 82 -6.47 -4.31 -2.41
CA GLN A 82 -6.62 -4.65 -1.00
C GLN A 82 -7.94 -4.13 -0.42
N SER A 83 -8.32 -2.90 -0.74
CA SER A 83 -9.59 -2.30 -0.30
C SER A 83 -10.80 -3.08 -0.85
N GLN A 84 -10.77 -3.45 -2.13
CA GLN A 84 -11.84 -4.22 -2.77
C GLN A 84 -12.00 -5.61 -2.13
N GLU A 85 -10.88 -6.29 -1.87
CA GLU A 85 -10.90 -7.58 -1.17
C GLU A 85 -11.45 -7.47 0.25
N GLN A 86 -11.11 -6.39 0.96
CA GLN A 86 -11.63 -6.14 2.30
C GLN A 86 -13.15 -5.94 2.28
N LEU A 87 -13.66 -5.08 1.40
CA LEU A 87 -15.10 -4.85 1.24
C LEU A 87 -15.84 -6.16 0.90
N LYS A 88 -15.31 -6.95 -0.03
CA LYS A 88 -15.90 -8.24 -0.37
C LYS A 88 -15.99 -9.17 0.85
N ARG A 89 -14.92 -9.24 1.65
CA ARG A 89 -14.91 -10.04 2.89
C ARG A 89 -15.94 -9.53 3.90
N GLU A 90 -16.09 -8.22 4.05
CA GLU A 90 -17.08 -7.61 4.96
C GLU A 90 -18.51 -7.89 4.51
N HIS A 91 -18.81 -7.77 3.21
CA HIS A 91 -20.12 -8.13 2.64
C HIS A 91 -20.45 -9.62 2.86
N GLU A 92 -19.50 -10.52 2.64
CA GLU A 92 -19.69 -11.95 2.89
C GLU A 92 -19.96 -12.25 4.38
N LYS A 93 -19.24 -11.59 5.29
CA LYS A 93 -19.48 -11.71 6.74
C LYS A 93 -20.88 -11.24 7.13
N LEU A 94 -21.34 -10.10 6.59
CA LEU A 94 -22.68 -9.57 6.85
C LEU A 94 -23.78 -10.51 6.33
N LYS A 95 -23.62 -11.05 5.12
CA LYS A 95 -24.56 -12.03 4.54
C LYS A 95 -24.66 -13.32 5.37
N ARG A 96 -23.56 -13.79 5.94
CA ARG A 96 -23.56 -14.95 6.85
C ARG A 96 -24.31 -14.64 8.15
N LYS A 97 -24.06 -13.48 8.77
CA LYS A 97 -24.74 -13.05 9.99
C LYS A 97 -26.26 -12.90 9.81
N SER A 98 -26.70 -12.29 8.70
CA SER A 98 -28.14 -12.10 8.43
C SER A 98 -28.87 -13.41 8.18
N ASN A 99 -28.22 -14.41 7.58
CA ASN A 99 -28.81 -15.74 7.36
C ASN A 99 -28.91 -16.57 8.65
N VAL A 100 -28.05 -16.33 9.65
CA VAL A 100 -28.15 -17.00 10.97
C VAL A 100 -29.32 -16.43 11.77
N GLY A 101 -29.52 -15.11 11.77
CA GLY A 101 -30.62 -14.47 12.50
C GLY A 101 -32.03 -14.73 11.92
N LYS A 102 -32.15 -15.15 10.65
CA LYS A 102 -33.43 -15.54 10.03
C LYS A 102 -33.84 -17.00 10.28
N ARG A 103 -32.97 -17.81 10.90
CA ARG A 103 -33.21 -19.23 11.19
C ARG A 103 -33.48 -19.50 12.68
N SER A 104 -33.68 -18.46 13.47
CA SER A 104 -34.01 -18.52 14.90
C SER A 104 -35.42 -18.00 15.15
#